data_AF-A0A7Y8SNQ5-F1
#
_entry.id   AF-A0A7Y8SNQ5-F1
#
_cell.length_a   1.000
_cell.length_b   1.000
_cell.length_c   1.000
_cell.angle_alpha   90.00
_cell.angle_beta   90.00
_cell.angle_gamma   90.00
#
_symmetry.space_group_name_H-M   'P 1'
#
loop_
_entity.id
_entity.type
_entity.pdbx_description
1 polymer ?
#
loop_
_entity_poly.entity_id
_entity_poly.type
_entity_poly.pdbx_seq_one_letter_code
_entity_poly.pdbx_strand_id
1 'polypeptide(L)'
;MIEPVALKDFFLTFFSAAMVIMTGALYALLFAYARVKHRPRLMPLAYLAYLGLFVSVVALAFAANLFSSGFWSFIVLLMLIGYLLAPHAIWHLCVGTHAHEHEGA
;
A
#
# COMPACT_ATOMS: atom_id res chain seq x y z
N MET A 1 -19.40 32.90 5.80
CA MET A 1 -20.20 31.70 5.51
C MET A 1 -19.20 30.58 5.24
N ILE A 2 -18.98 29.67 6.19
CA ILE A 2 -18.20 28.46 5.94
C ILE A 2 -19.15 27.52 5.20
N GLU A 3 -18.94 27.35 3.90
CA GLU A 3 -19.70 26.36 3.16
C GLU A 3 -19.42 24.97 3.75
N PRO A 4 -20.44 24.23 4.22
CA PRO A 4 -20.28 22.91 4.85
C PRO A 4 -19.70 21.84 3.91
N VAL A 5 -19.47 22.20 2.65
CA VAL A 5 -18.85 21.36 1.63
C VAL A 5 -17.36 21.12 1.95
N ALA A 6 -16.63 22.14 2.44
CA ALA A 6 -15.18 22.05 2.65
C ALA A 6 -14.77 21.10 3.79
N LEU A 7 -15.58 20.99 4.85
CA LEU A 7 -15.23 20.18 6.02
C LEU A 7 -15.38 18.69 5.75
N LYS A 8 -16.41 18.30 4.98
CA LYS A 8 -16.67 16.91 4.59
C LYS A 8 -15.53 16.37 3.75
N ASP A 9 -15.08 17.13 2.75
CA ASP A 9 -14.01 16.72 1.85
C ASP A 9 -12.67 16.65 2.58
N PHE A 10 -12.44 17.56 3.54
CA PHE A 10 -11.27 17.51 4.42
C PHE A 10 -11.23 16.22 5.24
N PHE A 11 -12.30 15.87 5.95
CA PHE A 11 -12.34 14.63 6.74
C PHE A 11 -12.21 13.40 5.86
N LEU A 12 -12.90 13.35 4.72
CA LEU A 12 -12.84 12.19 3.81
C LEU A 12 -11.41 12.00 3.28
N THR A 13 -10.74 13.07 2.88
CA THR A 13 -9.34 13.05 2.44
C THR A 13 -8.41 12.61 3.57
N PHE A 14 -8.55 13.19 4.76
CA PHE A 14 -7.74 12.86 5.93
C PHE A 14 -7.87 11.40 6.36
N PHE A 15 -9.10 10.91 6.54
CA PHE A 15 -9.37 9.53 6.92
C PHE A 15 -8.93 8.56 5.84
N SER A 16 -9.15 8.88 4.56
CA SER A 16 -8.68 8.02 3.47
C SER A 16 -7.16 7.94 3.46
N ALA A 17 -6.45 9.06 3.60
CA ALA A 17 -4.99 9.08 3.69
C ALA A 17 -4.46 8.27 4.89
N ALA A 18 -5.08 8.42 6.07
CA ALA A 18 -4.74 7.61 7.25
C ALA A 18 -4.96 6.11 7.00
N MET A 19 -6.09 5.76 6.36
CA MET A 19 -6.40 4.38 6.00
C MET A 19 -5.39 3.80 4.99
N VAL A 20 -4.94 4.58 4.01
CA VAL A 20 -3.87 4.18 3.08
C VAL A 20 -2.60 3.80 3.86
N ILE A 21 -2.17 4.64 4.81
CA ILE A 21 -0.96 4.36 5.59
C ILE A 21 -1.14 3.09 6.44
N MET A 22 -2.26 2.98 7.16
CA MET A 22 -2.54 1.84 8.05
C MET A 22 -2.65 0.52 7.29
N THR A 23 -3.38 0.50 6.17
CA THR A 23 -3.56 -0.70 5.34
C THR A 23 -2.29 -1.07 4.58
N GLY A 24 -1.52 -0.10 4.11
CA GLY A 24 -0.23 -0.34 3.47
C GLY A 24 0.82 -0.91 4.42
N ALA A 25 0.92 -0.35 5.63
CA ALA A 25 1.78 -0.89 6.67
C ALA A 25 1.35 -2.30 7.10
N LEU A 26 0.04 -2.52 7.27
CA LEU A 26 -0.51 -3.83 7.61
C LEU A 26 -0.20 -4.87 6.51
N TYR A 27 -0.35 -4.50 5.24
CA TYR A 27 0.00 -5.35 4.10
C TYR A 27 1.47 -5.74 4.14
N ALA A 28 2.38 -4.77 4.29
CA ALA A 28 3.83 -5.03 4.34
C ALA A 28 4.20 -5.92 5.54
N LEU A 29 3.61 -5.67 6.71
CA LEU A 29 3.86 -6.43 7.93
C LEU A 29 3.34 -7.87 7.80
N LEU A 30 2.11 -8.07 7.31
CA LEU A 30 1.56 -9.40 7.08
C LEU A 30 2.36 -10.17 6.03
N PHE A 31 2.80 -9.50 4.96
CA PHE A 31 3.64 -10.10 3.94
C PHE A 31 4.98 -10.58 4.52
N ALA A 32 5.70 -9.70 5.22
CA ALA A 32 6.96 -10.03 5.87
C ALA A 32 6.77 -11.17 6.88
N TYR A 33 5.75 -11.10 7.74
CA TYR A 33 5.46 -12.12 8.73
C TYR A 33 5.11 -13.48 8.12
N ALA A 34 4.30 -13.49 7.05
CA ALA A 34 3.95 -14.72 6.33
C ALA A 34 5.19 -15.41 5.74
N ARG A 35 6.13 -14.62 5.21
CA ARG A 35 7.37 -15.11 4.60
C ARG A 35 8.38 -15.59 5.65
N VAL A 36 8.60 -14.83 6.72
CA VAL A 36 9.51 -15.22 7.84
C VAL A 36 9.04 -16.51 8.51
N LYS A 37 7.73 -16.66 8.76
CA LYS A 37 7.20 -17.83 9.48
C LYS A 37 6.88 -19.04 8.58
N HIS A 38 7.18 -18.96 7.27
CA HIS A 38 6.80 -19.98 6.27
C HIS A 38 5.32 -20.40 6.34
N ARG A 39 4.41 -19.47 6.63
CA ARG A 39 2.97 -19.74 6.75
C ARG A 39 2.22 -19.13 5.55
N PRO A 40 2.05 -19.87 4.44
CA PRO A 40 1.38 -19.36 3.23
C PRO A 40 -0.09 -19.01 3.47
N ARG A 41 -0.70 -19.54 4.54
CA ARG A 41 -2.07 -19.20 4.96
C ARG A 41 -2.28 -17.73 5.33
N LEU A 42 -1.21 -16.98 5.62
CA LEU A 42 -1.30 -15.55 5.93
C LEU A 42 -1.18 -14.66 4.67
N MET A 43 -0.77 -15.22 3.52
CA MET A 43 -0.75 -14.49 2.25
C MET A 43 -2.13 -14.01 1.78
N PRO A 44 -3.23 -14.79 1.83
CA PRO A 44 -4.54 -14.26 1.46
C PRO A 44 -4.97 -13.11 2.38
N LEU A 45 -4.57 -13.12 3.66
CA LEU A 45 -4.85 -12.02 4.58
C LEU A 45 -4.05 -10.75 4.23
N ALA A 46 -2.80 -10.91 3.80
CA ALA A 46 -2.01 -9.79 3.27
C ALA A 46 -2.68 -9.18 2.02
N TYR A 47 -3.11 -10.01 1.07
CA TYR A 47 -3.83 -9.52 -0.11
C TYR A 47 -5.17 -8.85 0.25
N LEU A 48 -5.86 -9.31 1.30
CA LEU A 48 -7.05 -8.64 1.81
C LEU A 48 -6.73 -7.24 2.37
N ALA A 49 -5.61 -7.08 3.08
CA ALA A 49 -5.13 -5.76 3.52
C ALA A 49 -4.77 -4.86 2.34
N TYR A 50 -4.19 -5.42 1.27
CA TYR A 50 -3.92 -4.71 0.03
C TYR A 50 -5.20 -4.26 -0.70
N LEU A 51 -6.27 -5.07 -0.68
CA LEU A 51 -7.59 -4.62 -1.16
C LEU A 51 -8.11 -3.42 -0.34
N GLY A 52 -7.90 -3.44 0.98
CA GLY A 52 -8.19 -2.28 1.83
C GLY A 52 -7.41 -1.03 1.44
N LEU A 53 -6.11 -1.18 1.12
CA LEU A 53 -5.28 -0.10 0.60
C LEU A 53 -5.85 0.42 -0.73
N PHE A 54 -6.17 -0.47 -1.68
CA PHE A 54 -6.72 -0.09 -2.96
C PHE A 54 -8.01 0.73 -2.81
N VAL A 55 -8.95 0.28 -1.99
CA VAL A 55 -10.21 1.01 -1.72
C VAL A 55 -9.91 2.38 -1.09
N SER A 56 -8.99 2.44 -0.13
CA SER A 56 -8.64 3.68 0.56
C SER A 56 -7.98 4.71 -0.37
N VAL A 57 -7.11 4.25 -1.26
CA VAL A 57 -6.46 5.10 -2.28
C VAL A 57 -7.46 5.61 -3.30
N VAL A 58 -8.38 4.76 -3.75
CA VAL A 58 -9.44 5.17 -4.67
C VAL A 58 -10.35 6.20 -4.02
N ALA A 59 -10.76 5.98 -2.77
CA ALA A 59 -11.56 6.94 -2.00
C ALA A 59 -10.83 8.30 -1.84
N LEU A 60 -9.52 8.26 -1.55
CA LEU A 60 -8.68 9.47 -1.48
C LEU A 60 -8.62 10.20 -2.82
N ALA A 61 -8.39 9.48 -3.91
CA ALA A 61 -8.28 10.05 -5.25
C ALA A 61 -9.60 10.65 -5.74
N PHE A 62 -10.74 10.07 -5.37
CA PHE A 62 -12.05 10.67 -5.60
C PHE A 62 -12.27 11.93 -4.76
N ALA A 63 -11.99 11.86 -3.45
CA ALA A 63 -12.21 12.99 -2.53
C ALA A 63 -11.33 14.21 -2.85
N ALA A 64 -10.09 13.97 -3.28
CA ALA A 64 -9.18 15.03 -3.70
C ALA A 64 -9.28 15.37 -5.20
N ASN A 65 -10.27 14.80 -5.91
CA ASN A 65 -10.53 15.05 -7.34
C ASN A 65 -9.31 14.80 -8.26
N LEU A 66 -8.42 13.88 -7.88
CA LEU A 66 -7.19 13.56 -8.63
C LEU A 66 -7.50 12.91 -9.98
N PHE A 67 -8.66 12.26 -10.12
CA PHE A 67 -9.07 11.64 -11.38
C PHE A 67 -9.39 12.64 -12.51
N SER A 68 -9.58 13.92 -12.18
CA SER A 68 -9.78 14.98 -13.17
C SER A 68 -8.52 15.22 -14.04
N SER A 69 -7.35 14.82 -13.56
CA SER A 69 -6.08 14.93 -14.29
C SER A 69 -5.49 13.56 -14.56
N GLY A 70 -5.21 13.27 -15.83
CA GLY A 70 -4.56 12.02 -16.24
C GLY A 70 -3.19 11.81 -15.60
N PHE A 71 -2.45 12.90 -15.33
CA PHE A 71 -1.15 12.86 -14.66
C PHE A 71 -1.26 12.32 -13.22
N TRP A 72 -2.20 12.85 -12.43
CA TRP A 72 -2.40 12.41 -11.05
C TRP A 72 -2.97 10.99 -10.96
N SER A 73 -3.85 10.63 -11.89
CA SER A 73 -4.34 9.25 -12.04
C SER A 73 -3.20 8.27 -12.31
N PHE A 74 -2.26 8.64 -13.17
CA PHE A 74 -1.07 7.84 -13.45
C PHE A 74 -0.18 7.66 -12.21
N ILE A 75 0.04 8.73 -11.43
CA ILE A 75 0.80 8.64 -10.17
C ILE A 75 0.11 7.69 -9.18
N VAL A 76 -1.23 7.79 -9.02
CA VAL A 76 -1.99 6.90 -8.14
C VAL A 76 -1.85 5.44 -8.58
N LEU A 77 -1.93 5.17 -9.88
CA LEU A 77 -1.72 3.83 -10.44
C LEU A 77 -0.30 3.32 -10.16
N LEU A 78 0.71 4.16 -10.42
CA LEU A 78 2.11 3.84 -10.17
C LEU A 78 2.36 3.55 -8.69
N MET A 79 1.73 4.31 -7.80
CA MET A 79 1.79 4.10 -6.35
C MET A 79 1.21 2.74 -5.95
N LEU A 80 0.04 2.35 -6.49
CA LEU A 80 -0.57 1.05 -6.21
C LEU A 80 0.33 -0.10 -6.68
N ILE A 81 0.80 -0.04 -7.93
CA ILE A 81 1.72 -1.04 -8.49
C ILE A 81 3.01 -1.11 -7.66
N GLY A 82 3.56 0.06 -7.30
CA GLY A 82 4.76 0.15 -6.46
C GLY A 82 4.56 -0.49 -5.08
N TYR A 83 3.42 -0.24 -4.42
CA TYR A 83 3.11 -0.84 -3.13
C TYR A 83 2.96 -2.36 -3.21
N LEU A 84 2.43 -2.90 -4.31
CA LEU A 84 2.35 -4.35 -4.51
C LEU A 84 3.73 -4.96 -4.71
N LEU A 85 4.60 -4.32 -5.49
CA LEU A 85 5.90 -4.87 -5.85
C LEU A 85 6.97 -4.65 -4.78
N ALA A 86 6.87 -3.58 -3.98
CA ALA A 86 7.91 -3.21 -3.02
C ALA A 86 8.22 -4.31 -1.99
N PRO A 87 7.25 -4.95 -1.30
CA PRO A 87 7.55 -6.01 -0.34
C PRO A 87 8.20 -7.23 -1.00
N HIS A 88 7.80 -7.55 -2.23
CA HIS A 88 8.39 -8.64 -3.01
C HIS A 88 9.84 -8.34 -3.39
N ALA A 89 10.12 -7.13 -3.89
CA ALA A 89 11.46 -6.71 -4.27
C ALA A 89 12.41 -6.65 -3.06
N ILE A 90 11.95 -6.06 -1.95
CA ILE A 90 12.73 -6.00 -0.69
C ILE A 90 13.05 -7.42 -0.21
N TRP A 91 12.06 -8.32 -0.19
CA TRP A 91 12.29 -9.71 0.20
C TRP A 91 13.30 -10.41 -0.71
N HIS A 92 13.20 -10.23 -2.03
CA HIS A 92 14.13 -10.83 -2.98
C HIS A 92 15.57 -10.33 -2.77
N LEU A 93 15.74 -9.03 -2.51
CA LEU A 93 17.04 -8.44 -2.18
C LEU A 93 17.60 -8.99 -0.86
N CYS A 94 16.76 -9.09 0.19
CA CYS A 94 17.19 -9.62 1.49
C CYS A 94 17.60 -11.10 1.43
N VAL A 95 16.92 -11.93 0.63
CA VAL A 95 17.30 -13.34 0.46
C VAL A 95 18.53 -13.48 -0.43
N GLY A 96 18.63 -12.67 -1.50
CA GLY A 96 19.75 -12.70 -2.43
C GLY A 96 21.09 -12.36 -1.77
N THR A 97 21.11 -11.43 -0.81
CA THR A 97 22.33 -11.08 -0.08
C THR A 97 22.76 -12.18 0.91
N HIS A 98 21.82 -12.86 1.57
CA HIS A 98 22.14 -13.99 2.47
C HIS A 98 22.66 -15.23 1.74
N ALA A 99 22.24 -15.48 0.49
CA ALA A 99 22.77 -16.59 -0.30
C ALA A 99 24.25 -16.38 -0.68
N HIS A 100 24.65 -15.13 -0.94
CA HIS A 100 26.02 -14.79 -1.30
C HIS A 100 27.03 -14.91 -0.14
N GLU A 101 26.55 -14.86 1.11
CA GLU A 101 27.39 -14.93 2.31
C GLU A 101 27.84 -16.37 2.63
N HIS A 102 27.12 -17.39 2.14
CA HIS A 102 27.46 -18.80 2.36
C HIS A 102 28.40 -19.41 1.31
N GLU A 103 28.59 -18.77 0.15
CA GLU A 103 29.53 -19.25 -0.89
C GLU A 103 30.94 -18.65 -0.76
N GLY A 104 31.15 -17.70 0.16
CA GLY A 104 32.43 -17.01 0.38
C GLY A 104 33.23 -17.46 1.61
N ALA A 105 32.82 -18.54 2.30
CA ALA A 105 33.49 -19.07 3.49
C ALA A 105 34.23 -20.38 3.20
#